data_AF-A0A379VJJ4-F1
#
_entry.id   AF-A0A379VJJ4-F1
#
_cell.length_a   1.000
_cell.length_b   1.000
_cell.length_c   1.000
_cell.angle_alpha   90.00
_cell.angle_beta   90.00
_cell.angle_gamma   90.00
#
_symmetry.space_group_name_H-M   'P 1'
#
loop_
_entity.id
_entity.type
_entity.pdbx_description
1 polymer ?
#
loop_
_entity_poly.entity_id
_entity_poly.type
_entity_poly.pdbx_seq_one_letter_code
_entity_poly.pdbx_strand_id
1 'polypeptide(L)'
;MRRIEIVLGELERLTRGLCLADLAQETAFTAEAIGFNLGLARNSVSKDLNQLWNDGLAIKSRGRPVYFLHRQALEMLLGRQLEESEREVRSVADVLPHEEHYAPDDPFTSLIGYDRSLRDAVEKGRAAVLYPHGLHVLLTGPSGVGKTFFAELMHRFACEQASGAIPPLVYFNCAEYAHNPELLSSHLFGHRQGAFTGANEHKTGLVEQADGGYLLLDEVHRLSYEGQEKLFSISG
;
A
#
# COMPACT_ATOMS: atom_id res chain seq x y z
N MET A 1 2.24 24.03 42.13
CA MET A 1 2.19 23.24 40.88
C MET A 1 3.55 22.61 40.67
N ARG A 2 3.63 21.30 40.46
CA ARG A 2 4.91 20.61 40.20
C ARG A 2 5.45 21.02 38.83
N ARG A 3 6.77 21.08 38.65
CA ARG A 3 7.39 21.48 37.36
C ARG A 3 6.88 20.66 36.18
N ILE A 4 6.72 19.35 36.36
CA ILE A 4 6.19 18.44 35.35
C ILE A 4 4.75 18.79 34.92
N GLU A 5 3.92 19.31 35.82
CA GLU A 5 2.56 19.77 35.50
C GLU A 5 2.59 21.06 34.67
N ILE A 6 3.58 21.94 34.90
CA ILE A 6 3.80 23.15 34.09
C ILE A 6 4.25 22.76 32.68
N VAL A 7 5.19 21.81 32.57
CA VAL A 7 5.67 21.28 31.28
C VAL A 7 4.55 20.60 30.51
N LEU A 8 3.70 19.81 31.17
CA LEU A 8 2.55 19.16 30.55
C LEU A 8 1.54 20.19 30.03
N GLY A 9 1.19 21.19 30.84
CA GLY A 9 0.24 22.24 30.43
C GLY A 9 0.73 23.07 29.25
N GLU A 10 2.04 23.36 29.19
CA GLU A 10 2.62 24.06 28.03
C GLU A 10 2.65 23.17 26.78
N LEU A 11 2.99 21.89 26.92
CA LEU A 11 2.96 20.93 25.80
C LEU A 11 1.53 20.78 25.25
N GLU A 12 0.52 20.71 26.12
CA GLU A 12 -0.89 20.68 25.76
C GLU A 12 -1.31 21.95 25.01
N ARG A 13 -0.97 23.13 25.55
CA ARG A 13 -1.28 24.43 24.94
C ARG A 13 -0.68 24.55 23.54
N LEU A 14 0.59 24.17 23.40
CA LEU A 14 1.32 24.19 22.13
C LEU A 14 0.72 23.19 21.13
N THR A 15 0.43 21.96 21.55
CA THR A 15 -0.16 20.93 20.68
C THR A 15 -1.56 21.31 20.20
N ARG A 16 -2.38 21.95 21.05
CA ARG A 16 -3.70 22.48 20.65
C ARG A 16 -3.62 23.61 19.62
N GLY A 17 -2.48 24.27 19.50
CA GLY A 17 -2.25 25.33 18.52
C GLY A 17 -1.89 24.84 17.12
N LEU A 18 -1.69 23.52 16.95
CA LEU A 18 -1.34 22.93 15.66
C LEU A 18 -2.59 22.61 14.84
N CYS A 19 -2.42 22.59 13.52
CA CYS A 19 -3.31 21.95 12.56
C CYS A 19 -2.62 20.74 11.88
N LEU A 20 -3.37 19.97 11.09
CA LEU A 20 -2.82 18.79 10.40
C LEU A 20 -1.68 19.16 9.43
N ALA A 21 -1.75 20.33 8.79
CA ALA A 21 -0.71 20.80 7.88
C ALA A 21 0.63 21.05 8.61
N ASP A 22 0.58 21.50 9.86
CA ASP A 22 1.78 21.71 10.67
C ASP A 22 2.50 20.38 10.95
N LEU A 23 1.74 19.34 11.30
CA LEU A 23 2.27 17.99 11.54
C LEU A 23 2.90 17.40 10.26
N ALA A 24 2.27 17.62 9.10
CA ALA A 24 2.78 17.18 7.80
C ALA A 24 4.11 17.87 7.43
N GLN A 25 4.31 19.09 7.92
CA GLN A 25 5.55 19.86 7.76
C GLN A 25 6.56 19.61 8.89
N GLU A 26 6.40 18.52 9.66
CA GLU A 26 7.28 18.14 10.79
C GLU A 26 7.31 19.18 11.94
N THR A 27 6.26 19.99 12.08
CA THR A 27 6.16 20.99 13.14
C THR A 27 5.75 20.35 14.45
N ALA A 28 6.67 20.37 15.43
CA ALA A 28 6.42 19.93 16.80
C ALA A 28 7.41 20.58 17.78
N PHE A 29 7.35 20.19 19.05
CA PHE A 29 8.02 20.92 20.13
C PHE A 29 9.20 20.16 20.70
N THR A 30 10.37 20.81 20.74
CA THR A 30 11.57 20.27 21.36
C THR A 30 11.63 20.67 22.84
N ALA A 31 12.44 19.94 23.62
CA ALA A 31 12.72 20.31 25.02
C ALA A 31 13.38 21.69 25.15
N GLU A 32 14.06 22.16 24.11
CA GLU A 32 14.68 23.49 24.06
C GLU A 32 13.62 24.58 23.87
N ALA A 33 12.72 24.42 22.91
CA ALA A 33 11.63 25.37 22.67
C ALA A 33 10.71 25.52 23.90
N ILE A 34 10.32 24.39 24.51
CA ILE A 34 9.48 24.40 25.71
C ILE A 34 10.23 25.02 26.90
N GLY A 35 11.52 24.72 27.05
CA GLY A 35 12.35 25.33 28.09
C GLY A 35 12.48 26.84 27.93
N PHE A 36 12.63 27.33 26.71
CA PHE A 36 12.66 28.75 26.40
C PHE A 36 11.34 29.44 26.80
N ASN A 37 10.19 28.89 26.41
CA ASN A 37 8.88 29.46 26.75
C ASN A 37 8.62 29.55 28.26
N LEU A 38 9.10 28.55 29.01
CA LEU A 38 8.84 28.44 30.44
C LEU A 38 9.94 29.06 31.32
N GLY A 39 11.05 29.54 30.75
CA GLY A 39 12.23 29.95 31.50
C GLY A 39 12.87 28.80 32.29
N LEU A 40 12.78 27.56 31.78
CA LEU A 40 13.31 26.36 32.41
C LEU A 40 14.52 25.81 31.65
N ALA A 41 15.46 25.19 32.38
CA ALA A 41 16.61 24.56 31.76
C ALA A 41 16.21 23.35 30.89
N ARG A 42 16.73 23.29 29.65
CA ARG A 42 16.43 22.25 28.66
C ARG A 42 16.61 20.82 29.17
N ASN A 43 17.59 20.56 30.02
CA ASN A 43 17.82 19.24 30.63
C ASN A 43 16.68 18.81 31.58
N SER A 44 16.16 19.77 32.35
CA SER A 44 15.04 19.56 33.28
C SER A 44 13.75 19.29 32.50
N VAL A 45 13.50 20.08 31.46
CA VAL A 45 12.35 19.90 30.57
C VAL A 45 12.42 18.57 29.82
N SER A 46 13.60 18.20 29.30
CA SER A 46 13.79 16.91 28.64
C SER A 46 13.52 15.73 29.58
N LYS A 47 13.94 15.83 30.86
CA LYS A 47 13.64 14.80 31.86
C LYS A 47 12.14 14.68 32.10
N ASP A 48 11.46 15.80 32.27
CA ASP A 48 10.01 15.83 32.50
C ASP A 48 9.24 15.31 31.28
N LEU A 49 9.62 15.71 30.06
CA LEU A 49 8.99 15.22 28.82
C LEU A 49 9.16 13.71 28.61
N ASN A 50 10.34 13.14 28.92
CA ASN A 50 10.51 11.68 28.86
C ASN A 50 9.69 10.97 29.96
N GLN A 51 9.50 11.58 31.13
CA GLN A 51 8.59 11.05 32.15
C GLN A 51 7.14 11.08 31.67
N LEU A 52 6.68 12.20 31.10
CA LEU A 52 5.34 12.31 30.51
C LEU A 52 5.12 11.33 29.36
N TRP A 53 6.15 11.11 28.53
CA TRP A 53 6.13 10.06 27.52
C TRP A 53 5.98 8.69 28.16
N ASN A 54 6.76 8.34 29.20
CA ASN A 54 6.64 7.06 29.93
C ASN A 54 5.26 6.88 30.58
N ASP A 55 4.67 7.96 31.10
CA ASP A 55 3.34 7.98 31.72
C ASP A 55 2.20 7.92 30.68
N GLY A 56 2.53 7.92 29.38
CA GLY A 56 1.55 7.81 28.29
C GLY A 56 0.83 9.11 27.96
N LEU A 57 1.30 10.25 28.50
CA LEU A 57 0.71 11.58 28.31
C LEU A 57 1.32 12.34 27.12
N ALA A 58 2.45 11.88 26.59
CA ALA A 58 3.13 12.49 25.46
C ALA A 58 3.52 11.46 24.39
N ILE A 59 3.54 11.91 23.14
CA ILE A 59 4.10 11.21 21.98
C ILE A 59 5.51 11.76 21.71
N LYS A 60 6.43 10.89 21.30
CA LYS A 60 7.84 11.22 21.10
C LYS A 60 8.34 10.81 19.72
N SER A 61 9.15 11.64 19.07
CA SER A 61 9.85 11.24 17.84
C SER A 61 11.23 10.62 18.13
N ARG A 62 11.67 9.68 17.28
CA ARG A 62 13.02 9.08 17.34
C ARG A 62 14.10 9.92 16.64
N GLY A 63 13.71 10.93 15.88
CA GLY A 63 14.59 11.79 15.09
C GLY A 63 15.50 12.72 15.90
N ARG A 64 16.35 13.44 15.18
CA ARG A 64 17.13 14.58 15.69
C ARG A 64 16.75 15.83 14.89
N PRO A 65 16.18 16.87 15.50
CA PRO A 65 15.87 16.99 16.93
C PRO A 65 14.73 16.06 17.40
N VAL A 66 14.69 15.77 18.70
CA VAL A 66 13.62 14.98 19.32
C VAL A 66 12.44 15.90 19.60
N TYR A 67 11.28 15.52 19.09
CA TYR A 67 10.02 16.25 19.24
C TYR A 67 9.08 15.55 20.21
N PHE A 68 8.23 16.35 20.85
CA PHE A 68 7.18 15.90 21.74
C PHE A 68 5.85 16.56 21.37
N LEU A 69 4.77 15.80 21.53
CA LEU A 69 3.38 16.25 21.38
C LEU A 69 2.55 15.73 22.56
N HIS A 70 1.56 16.50 22.99
CA HIS A 70 0.63 16.06 24.03
C HIS A 70 -0.36 15.04 23.44
N ARG A 71 -0.46 13.84 24.04
CA ARG A 71 -1.24 12.73 23.46
C ARG A 71 -2.70 13.09 23.27
N GLN A 72 -3.39 13.51 24.32
CA GLN A 72 -4.84 13.75 24.23
C GLN A 72 -5.17 14.94 23.31
N ALA A 73 -4.31 15.96 23.28
CA ALA A 73 -4.50 17.09 22.36
C ALA A 73 -4.30 16.68 20.90
N LEU A 74 -3.31 15.81 20.66
CA LEU A 74 -3.07 15.23 19.35
C LEU A 74 -4.22 14.32 18.92
N GLU A 75 -4.72 13.42 19.77
CA GLU A 75 -5.88 12.57 19.48
C GLU A 75 -7.14 13.39 19.12
N MET A 76 -7.38 14.49 19.83
CA MET A 76 -8.46 15.44 19.48
C MET A 76 -8.24 16.08 18.10
N LEU A 77 -7.00 16.46 17.77
CA LEU A 77 -6.65 17.04 16.47
C LEU A 77 -6.81 16.00 15.33
N LEU A 78 -6.43 14.74 15.57
CA LEU A 78 -6.52 13.66 14.59
C LEU A 78 -7.94 13.07 14.47
N GLY A 79 -8.84 13.36 15.42
CA GLY A 79 -10.18 12.77 15.46
C GLY A 79 -10.19 11.25 15.74
N ARG A 80 -9.07 10.69 16.23
CA ARG A 80 -8.93 9.26 16.56
C ARG A 80 -8.08 9.05 17.81
N GLN A 81 -8.21 7.88 18.42
CA GLN A 81 -7.32 7.43 19.50
C GLN A 81 -6.01 6.91 18.91
N LEU A 82 -4.90 7.18 19.61
CA LEU A 82 -3.59 6.65 19.25
C LEU A 82 -3.35 5.33 19.96
N GLU A 83 -2.84 4.34 19.23
CA GLU A 83 -2.45 3.05 19.77
C GLU A 83 -1.16 3.16 20.59
N GLU A 84 -0.89 2.12 21.39
CA GLU A 84 0.32 2.05 22.22
C GLU A 84 1.61 2.02 21.37
N SER A 85 1.54 1.43 20.19
CA SER A 85 2.60 1.39 19.17
C SER A 85 2.94 2.78 18.62
N GLU A 86 2.02 3.74 18.70
CA GLU A 86 2.14 5.10 18.16
C GLU A 86 2.67 6.10 19.21
N ARG A 87 2.98 5.65 20.43
CA ARG A 87 3.60 6.49 21.48
C ARG A 87 5.00 6.97 21.11
N GLU A 88 5.69 6.25 20.25
CA GLU A 88 7.01 6.61 19.76
C GLU A 88 7.07 6.44 18.23
N VAL A 89 7.16 7.56 17.53
CA VAL A 89 7.11 7.64 16.07
C VAL A 89 8.49 7.94 15.46
N ARG A 90 8.69 7.67 14.17
CA ARG A 90 9.99 7.96 13.54
C ARG A 90 10.09 9.46 13.24
N SER A 91 9.02 10.04 12.69
CA SER A 91 8.86 11.47 12.46
C SER A 91 7.51 11.98 13.00
N VAL A 92 7.31 13.29 13.01
CA VAL A 92 6.04 13.89 13.46
C VAL A 92 4.92 13.54 12.48
N ALA A 93 5.20 13.51 11.18
CA ALA A 93 4.20 13.21 10.15
C ALA A 93 3.61 11.79 10.30
N ASP A 94 4.34 10.83 10.87
CA ASP A 94 3.86 9.47 11.11
C ASP A 94 2.63 9.40 12.06
N VAL A 95 2.34 10.46 12.84
CA VAL A 95 1.14 10.48 13.71
C VAL A 95 -0.12 10.79 12.94
N LEU A 96 0.01 11.47 11.79
CA LEU A 96 -1.13 11.76 10.94
C LEU A 96 -1.76 10.42 10.57
N PRO A 97 -3.11 10.32 10.52
CA PRO A 97 -3.69 9.23 9.76
C PRO A 97 -2.98 9.26 8.41
N HIS A 98 -2.55 8.10 7.93
CA HIS A 98 -2.21 7.98 6.53
C HIS A 98 -3.48 8.35 5.76
N GLU A 99 -3.65 9.64 5.46
CA GLU A 99 -4.30 10.07 4.24
C GLU A 99 -3.37 9.54 3.14
N GLU A 100 -3.51 8.25 2.86
CA GLU A 100 -3.37 7.78 1.52
C GLU A 100 -4.31 8.70 0.74
N HIS A 101 -3.75 9.74 0.12
CA HIS A 101 -4.41 10.46 -0.95
C HIS A 101 -4.67 9.41 -2.03
N TYR A 102 -5.70 8.60 -1.85
CA TYR A 102 -6.36 7.93 -2.94
C TYR A 102 -6.84 9.07 -3.80
N ALA A 103 -6.27 9.16 -5.01
CA ALA A 103 -6.87 9.99 -6.03
C ALA A 103 -8.38 9.68 -6.02
N PRO A 104 -9.26 10.69 -6.14
CA PRO A 104 -10.71 10.46 -6.19
C PRO A 104 -11.16 9.43 -7.25
N ASP A 105 -10.24 8.98 -8.11
CA ASP A 105 -10.42 7.97 -9.15
C ASP A 105 -9.86 6.57 -8.82
N ASP A 106 -9.26 6.33 -7.65
CA ASP A 106 -8.61 5.04 -7.38
C ASP A 106 -9.59 3.85 -7.47
N PRO A 107 -9.37 2.89 -8.39
CA PRO A 107 -10.31 1.81 -8.67
C PRO A 107 -10.59 0.92 -7.47
N PHE A 108 -9.63 0.78 -6.55
CA PHE A 108 -9.79 -0.05 -5.36
C PHE A 108 -10.83 0.48 -4.39
N THR A 109 -11.19 1.77 -4.46
CA THR A 109 -12.27 2.34 -3.63
C THR A 109 -13.63 1.69 -3.90
N SER A 110 -13.81 1.06 -5.07
CA SER A 110 -15.01 0.28 -5.41
C SER A 110 -15.09 -1.09 -4.72
N LEU A 111 -13.99 -1.57 -4.13
CA LEU A 111 -13.91 -2.87 -3.47
C LEU A 111 -14.38 -2.76 -2.01
N ILE A 112 -15.39 -3.55 -1.64
CA ILE A 112 -15.89 -3.55 -0.25
C ILE A 112 -14.80 -4.02 0.70
N GLY A 113 -14.42 -3.16 1.66
CA GLY A 113 -13.38 -3.44 2.64
C GLY A 113 -11.96 -3.12 2.17
N TYR A 114 -11.78 -2.38 1.06
CA TYR A 114 -10.49 -1.95 0.54
C TYR A 114 -9.62 -1.22 1.58
N ASP A 115 -10.26 -0.46 2.47
CA ASP A 115 -9.64 0.33 3.55
C ASP A 115 -9.58 -0.42 4.89
N ARG A 116 -10.07 -1.66 4.93
CA ARG A 116 -10.24 -2.48 6.14
C ARG A 116 -9.69 -3.88 5.93
N SER A 117 -10.56 -4.89 5.84
CA SER A 117 -10.17 -6.30 5.79
C SER A 117 -9.32 -6.67 4.57
N LEU A 118 -9.37 -5.86 3.50
CA LEU A 118 -8.62 -6.08 2.27
C LEU A 118 -7.47 -5.09 2.09
N ARG A 119 -7.19 -4.21 3.07
CA ARG A 119 -6.17 -3.17 2.97
C ARG A 119 -4.81 -3.74 2.56
N ASP A 120 -4.34 -4.77 3.27
CA ASP A 120 -3.06 -5.40 2.95
C ASP A 120 -3.01 -5.99 1.53
N ALA A 121 -4.14 -6.51 1.03
CA ALA A 121 -4.21 -7.05 -0.33
C ALA A 121 -4.17 -5.91 -1.36
N VAL A 122 -4.92 -4.83 -1.12
CA VAL A 122 -4.95 -3.63 -1.95
C VAL A 122 -3.56 -3.01 -2.05
N GLU A 123 -2.88 -2.80 -0.92
CA GLU A 123 -1.53 -2.23 -0.88
C GLU A 123 -0.52 -3.10 -1.63
N LYS A 124 -0.59 -4.42 -1.49
CA LYS A 124 0.23 -5.34 -2.29
C LYS A 124 -0.10 -5.28 -3.78
N GLY A 125 -1.38 -5.14 -4.13
CA GLY A 125 -1.85 -4.98 -5.50
C GLY A 125 -1.28 -3.72 -6.15
N ARG A 126 -1.35 -2.57 -5.47
CA ARG A 126 -0.75 -1.31 -5.91
C ARG A 126 0.75 -1.45 -6.08
N ALA A 127 1.44 -1.98 -5.06
CA ALA A 127 2.89 -2.12 -5.07
C ALA A 127 3.36 -3.00 -6.24
N ALA A 128 2.61 -4.07 -6.55
CA ALA A 128 2.90 -4.93 -7.70
C ALA A 128 2.75 -4.20 -9.04
N VAL A 129 1.75 -3.32 -9.19
CA VAL A 129 1.56 -2.49 -10.39
C VAL A 129 2.64 -1.42 -10.53
N LEU A 130 3.02 -0.77 -9.43
CA LEU A 130 4.00 0.33 -9.40
C LEU A 130 5.46 -0.14 -9.51
N TYR A 131 5.71 -1.43 -9.32
CA TYR A 131 7.06 -1.97 -9.45
C TYR A 131 7.59 -1.78 -10.88
N PRO A 132 8.90 -1.53 -11.07
CA PRO A 132 9.48 -1.45 -12.42
C PRO A 132 9.14 -2.69 -13.26
N HIS A 133 8.43 -2.50 -14.38
CA HIS A 133 7.91 -3.57 -15.24
C HIS A 133 6.82 -4.46 -14.62
N GLY A 134 6.27 -4.08 -13.48
CA GLY A 134 5.27 -4.85 -12.74
C GLY A 134 5.85 -6.09 -12.06
N LEU A 135 5.06 -6.72 -11.19
CA LEU A 135 5.37 -8.02 -10.59
C LEU A 135 4.34 -9.07 -11.01
N HIS A 136 4.78 -10.32 -11.11
CA HIS A 136 3.85 -11.45 -11.17
C HIS A 136 3.09 -11.58 -9.86
N VAL A 137 1.75 -11.66 -9.94
CA VAL A 137 0.87 -11.72 -8.77
C VAL A 137 0.08 -13.01 -8.76
N LEU A 138 0.16 -13.74 -7.65
CA LEU A 138 -0.69 -14.89 -7.38
C LEU A 138 -1.83 -14.49 -6.45
N LEU A 139 -3.06 -14.45 -6.98
CA LEU A 139 -4.25 -14.23 -6.18
C LEU A 139 -4.77 -15.54 -5.60
N THR A 140 -4.85 -15.63 -4.28
CA THR A 140 -5.31 -16.83 -3.57
C THR A 140 -6.60 -16.55 -2.80
N GLY A 141 -7.43 -17.58 -2.67
CA GLY A 141 -8.71 -17.51 -1.97
C GLY A 141 -9.73 -18.48 -2.55
N PRO A 142 -10.83 -18.75 -1.82
CA PRO A 142 -11.88 -19.66 -2.26
C PRO A 142 -12.47 -19.29 -3.63
N SER A 143 -13.16 -20.24 -4.27
CA SER A 143 -13.91 -19.94 -5.50
C SER A 143 -15.02 -18.92 -5.21
N GLY A 144 -15.23 -17.97 -6.13
CA GLY A 144 -16.30 -16.97 -6.02
C GLY A 144 -16.03 -15.75 -5.13
N VAL A 145 -14.85 -15.60 -4.50
CA VAL A 145 -14.54 -14.44 -3.62
C VAL A 145 -14.15 -13.16 -4.37
N GLY A 146 -14.24 -13.12 -5.70
CA GLY A 146 -13.93 -11.92 -6.49
C GLY A 146 -12.46 -11.72 -6.87
N LYS A 147 -11.66 -12.79 -6.98
CA LYS A 147 -10.24 -12.69 -7.41
C LYS A 147 -10.08 -12.04 -8.79
N THR A 148 -10.92 -12.41 -9.75
CA THR A 148 -10.94 -11.80 -11.09
C THR A 148 -11.24 -10.31 -11.02
N PHE A 149 -12.24 -9.93 -10.23
CA PHE A 149 -12.57 -8.52 -10.01
C PHE A 149 -11.40 -7.76 -9.38
N PHE A 150 -10.70 -8.34 -8.40
CA PHE A 150 -9.50 -7.74 -7.82
C PHE A 150 -8.40 -7.52 -8.87
N ALA A 151 -8.17 -8.49 -9.76
CA ALA A 151 -7.21 -8.35 -10.87
C ALA A 151 -7.62 -7.26 -11.88
N GLU A 152 -8.92 -7.12 -12.17
CA GLU A 152 -9.43 -6.02 -13.01
C GLU A 152 -9.18 -4.65 -12.36
N LEU A 153 -9.32 -4.53 -11.03
CA LEU A 153 -9.00 -3.28 -10.33
C LEU A 153 -7.50 -2.96 -10.39
N MET A 154 -6.63 -3.98 -10.27
CA MET A 154 -5.18 -3.80 -10.48
C MET A 154 -4.88 -3.27 -11.89
N HIS A 155 -5.53 -3.82 -12.92
CA HIS A 155 -5.37 -3.35 -14.30
C HIS A 155 -5.88 -1.92 -14.49
N ARG A 156 -7.04 -1.56 -13.94
CA ARG A 156 -7.55 -0.18 -13.99
C ARG A 156 -6.61 0.79 -13.31
N PHE A 157 -6.08 0.41 -12.15
CA PHE A 157 -5.08 1.21 -11.44
C PHE A 157 -3.83 1.39 -12.32
N ALA A 158 -3.36 0.33 -12.99
CA ALA A 158 -2.26 0.44 -13.94
C ALA A 158 -2.55 1.38 -15.12
N CYS A 159 -3.78 1.38 -15.64
CA CYS A 159 -4.19 2.32 -16.69
C CYS A 159 -4.09 3.77 -16.24
N GLU A 160 -4.42 4.08 -14.99
CA GLU A 160 -4.30 5.43 -14.43
C GLU A 160 -2.85 5.87 -14.22
N GLN A 161 -1.95 4.93 -13.91
CA GLN A 161 -0.53 5.21 -13.75
C GLN A 161 0.23 5.29 -15.09
N ALA A 162 -0.36 4.78 -16.18
CA ALA A 162 0.29 4.73 -17.48
C ALA A 162 0.44 6.13 -18.09
N SER A 163 1.67 6.54 -18.38
CA SER A 163 1.96 7.82 -19.07
C SER A 163 1.84 7.74 -20.60
N GLY A 164 1.20 6.69 -21.14
CA GLY A 164 1.23 6.34 -22.56
C GLY A 164 -0.01 5.57 -23.02
N ALA A 165 0.19 4.57 -23.89
CA ALA A 165 -0.89 3.72 -24.34
C ALA A 165 -1.49 2.93 -23.17
N ILE A 166 -2.81 2.72 -23.23
CA ILE A 166 -3.52 1.90 -22.25
C ILE A 166 -2.98 0.47 -22.34
N PRO A 167 -2.46 -0.12 -21.25
CA PRO A 167 -1.95 -1.47 -21.27
C PRO A 167 -3.09 -2.46 -21.60
N PRO A 168 -2.92 -3.40 -22.55
CA PRO A 168 -3.94 -4.41 -22.82
C PRO A 168 -4.18 -5.29 -21.59
N LEU A 169 -5.41 -5.78 -21.43
CA LEU A 169 -5.76 -6.84 -20.48
C LEU A 169 -6.28 -8.04 -21.26
N VAL A 170 -5.55 -9.15 -21.18
CA VAL A 170 -5.92 -10.40 -21.83
C VAL A 170 -6.33 -11.41 -20.76
N TYR A 171 -7.52 -11.99 -20.92
CA TYR A 171 -8.04 -13.02 -20.02
C TYR A 171 -7.83 -14.41 -20.60
N PHE A 172 -7.41 -15.35 -19.76
CA PHE A 172 -7.31 -16.75 -20.14
C PHE A 172 -7.73 -17.68 -19.02
N ASN A 173 -8.81 -18.43 -19.25
CA ASN A 173 -9.26 -19.47 -18.33
C ASN A 173 -8.47 -20.77 -18.57
N CYS A 174 -7.58 -21.11 -17.65
CA CYS A 174 -6.73 -22.30 -17.77
C CYS A 174 -7.51 -23.61 -17.66
N ALA A 175 -8.69 -23.61 -17.04
CA ALA A 175 -9.47 -24.82 -16.83
C ALA A 175 -9.97 -25.45 -18.14
N GLU A 176 -10.18 -24.65 -19.18
CA GLU A 176 -10.66 -25.12 -20.49
C GLU A 176 -9.63 -25.98 -21.24
N TYR A 177 -8.33 -25.78 -20.95
CA TYR A 177 -7.22 -26.39 -21.69
C TYR A 177 -6.36 -27.32 -20.81
N ALA A 178 -6.77 -27.54 -19.55
CA ALA A 178 -6.05 -28.32 -18.55
C ALA A 178 -5.65 -29.75 -18.99
N HIS A 179 -6.39 -30.33 -19.94
CA HIS A 179 -6.16 -31.69 -20.45
C HIS A 179 -5.56 -31.73 -21.86
N ASN A 180 -5.19 -30.58 -22.44
CA ASN A 180 -4.62 -30.51 -23.78
C ASN A 180 -3.46 -29.47 -23.84
N PRO A 181 -2.23 -29.88 -23.45
CA PRO A 181 -1.05 -29.01 -23.42
C PRO A 181 -0.67 -28.41 -24.78
N GLU A 182 -0.94 -29.12 -25.88
CA GLU A 182 -0.70 -28.64 -27.24
C GLU A 182 -1.64 -27.49 -27.59
N LEU A 183 -2.93 -27.62 -27.28
CA LEU A 183 -3.91 -26.56 -27.49
C LEU A 183 -3.63 -25.35 -26.59
N LEU A 184 -3.25 -25.59 -25.33
CA LEU A 184 -2.78 -24.55 -24.42
C LEU A 184 -1.60 -23.77 -25.01
N SER A 185 -0.59 -24.48 -25.51
CA SER A 185 0.60 -23.86 -26.13
C SER A 185 0.22 -23.04 -27.37
N SER A 186 -0.62 -23.59 -28.23
CA SER A 186 -1.12 -22.91 -29.43
C SER A 186 -1.90 -21.63 -29.10
N HIS A 187 -2.61 -21.57 -27.97
CA HIS A 187 -3.29 -20.36 -27.51
C HIS A 187 -2.32 -19.35 -26.88
N LEU A 188 -1.44 -19.79 -25.98
CA LEU A 188 -0.49 -18.91 -25.30
C LEU A 188 0.50 -18.27 -26.29
N PHE A 189 1.07 -19.06 -27.19
CA PHE A 189 2.16 -18.64 -28.07
C PHE A 189 1.74 -18.38 -29.51
N GLY A 190 0.53 -18.80 -29.89
CA GLY A 190 0.10 -18.72 -31.28
C GLY A 190 0.75 -19.79 -32.15
N HIS A 191 0.46 -19.73 -33.45
CA HIS A 191 1.09 -20.57 -34.46
C HIS A 191 1.01 -19.92 -35.85
N ARG A 192 1.97 -20.27 -36.71
CA ARG A 192 1.91 -19.90 -38.14
C ARG A 192 1.11 -20.94 -38.91
N GLN A 193 0.51 -20.51 -40.01
CA GLN A 193 -0.13 -21.42 -40.96
C GLN A 193 0.85 -22.53 -41.38
N GLY A 194 0.41 -23.78 -41.34
CA GLY A 194 1.22 -24.96 -41.67
C GLY A 194 2.19 -25.43 -40.58
N ALA A 195 2.15 -24.87 -39.37
CA ALA A 195 2.99 -25.33 -38.26
C ALA A 195 2.69 -26.78 -37.82
N PHE A 196 1.45 -27.25 -37.99
CA PHE A 196 1.01 -28.63 -37.75
C PHE A 196 -0.19 -28.98 -38.65
N THR A 197 -0.53 -30.27 -38.72
CA THR A 197 -1.72 -30.74 -39.46
C THR A 197 -3.00 -30.14 -38.86
N GLY A 198 -3.66 -29.26 -39.60
CA GLY A 198 -4.85 -28.51 -39.16
C GLY A 198 -4.62 -27.03 -38.85
N ALA A 199 -3.36 -26.55 -38.88
CA ALA A 199 -3.02 -25.13 -38.78
C ALA A 199 -3.33 -24.38 -40.08
N ASN A 200 -4.63 -24.22 -40.38
CA ASN A 200 -5.10 -23.65 -41.65
C ASN A 200 -4.88 -22.14 -41.75
N GLU A 201 -4.68 -21.46 -40.62
CA GLU A 201 -4.53 -20.00 -40.53
C GLU A 201 -3.40 -19.63 -39.57
N HIS A 202 -2.94 -18.37 -39.66
CA HIS A 202 -2.03 -17.79 -38.68
C HIS A 202 -2.82 -17.33 -37.44
N LYS A 203 -2.33 -17.64 -36.25
CA LYS A 203 -2.95 -17.23 -34.98
C LYS A 203 -1.92 -16.57 -34.07
N THR A 204 -2.19 -15.32 -33.68
CA THR A 204 -1.40 -14.57 -32.70
C THR A 204 -1.62 -15.14 -31.29
N GLY A 205 -0.55 -15.32 -30.53
CA GLY A 205 -0.61 -15.83 -29.16
C GLY A 205 -1.16 -14.83 -28.15
N LEU A 206 -1.70 -15.32 -27.04
CA LEU A 206 -2.21 -14.47 -25.95
C LEU A 206 -1.11 -13.64 -25.28
N VAL A 207 0.12 -14.17 -25.21
CA VAL A 207 1.28 -13.45 -24.67
C VAL A 207 1.61 -12.24 -25.54
N GLU A 208 1.59 -12.41 -26.86
CA GLU A 208 1.81 -11.32 -27.81
C GLU A 208 0.67 -10.29 -27.77
N GLN A 209 -0.59 -10.73 -27.61
CA GLN A 209 -1.73 -9.83 -27.43
C GLN A 209 -1.65 -9.02 -26.12
N ALA A 210 -0.98 -9.57 -25.11
CA ALA A 210 -0.78 -8.93 -23.80
C ALA A 210 0.52 -8.12 -23.72
N ASP A 211 1.28 -7.99 -24.82
CA ASP A 211 2.56 -7.27 -24.82
C ASP A 211 2.38 -5.82 -24.34
N GLY A 212 3.27 -5.39 -23.45
CA GLY A 212 3.16 -4.11 -22.74
C GLY A 212 1.97 -3.98 -21.78
N GLY A 213 1.28 -5.08 -21.45
CA GLY A 213 0.11 -5.08 -20.59
C GLY A 213 0.05 -6.26 -19.61
N TYR A 214 -1.15 -6.82 -19.43
CA TYR A 214 -1.48 -7.78 -18.39
C TYR A 214 -2.12 -9.04 -18.97
N LEU A 215 -1.61 -10.20 -18.58
CA LEU A 215 -2.20 -11.51 -18.86
C LEU A 215 -2.76 -12.11 -17.56
N LEU A 216 -4.09 -12.21 -17.47
CA LEU A 216 -4.78 -12.81 -16.34
C LEU A 216 -5.06 -14.29 -16.61
N LEU A 217 -4.39 -15.15 -15.84
CA LEU A 217 -4.55 -16.60 -15.88
C LEU A 217 -5.49 -17.07 -14.78
N ASP A 218 -6.76 -17.31 -15.11
CA ASP A 218 -7.73 -17.82 -14.14
C ASP A 218 -7.66 -19.34 -14.01
N GLU A 219 -7.99 -19.85 -12.83
CA GLU A 219 -8.01 -21.29 -12.54
C GLU A 219 -6.67 -22.00 -12.84
N VAL A 220 -5.53 -21.29 -12.71
CA VAL A 220 -4.19 -21.80 -13.05
C VAL A 220 -3.83 -23.12 -12.35
N HIS A 221 -4.38 -23.36 -11.16
CA HIS A 221 -4.20 -24.59 -10.39
C HIS A 221 -4.79 -25.83 -11.08
N ARG A 222 -5.63 -25.66 -12.11
CA ARG A 222 -6.20 -26.74 -12.92
C ARG A 222 -5.23 -27.29 -13.95
N LEU A 223 -4.15 -26.57 -14.28
CA LEU A 223 -3.18 -27.00 -15.27
C LEU A 223 -2.43 -28.26 -14.82
N SER A 224 -2.19 -29.16 -15.78
CA SER A 224 -1.26 -30.28 -15.62
C SER A 224 0.18 -29.78 -15.38
N TYR A 225 1.06 -30.67 -14.92
CA TYR A 225 2.48 -30.38 -14.75
C TYR A 225 3.11 -29.81 -16.05
N GLU A 226 2.85 -30.46 -17.19
CA GLU A 226 3.31 -29.99 -18.51
C GLU A 226 2.76 -28.60 -18.85
N GLY A 227 1.49 -28.32 -18.50
CA GLY A 227 0.90 -26.98 -18.69
C GLY A 227 1.56 -25.90 -17.83
N GLN A 228 1.95 -26.23 -16.60
CA GLN A 228 2.67 -25.32 -15.71
C GLN A 228 4.08 -25.01 -16.24
N GLU A 229 4.78 -25.99 -16.83
CA GLU A 229 6.09 -25.76 -17.46
C GLU A 229 6.00 -24.74 -18.62
N LYS A 230 4.88 -24.72 -19.36
CA LYS A 230 4.65 -23.70 -20.40
C LYS A 230 4.55 -22.30 -19.80
N LEU A 231 3.87 -22.13 -18.67
CA LEU A 231 3.79 -20.82 -18.00
C LEU A 231 5.14 -20.33 -17.47
N PHE A 232 6.01 -21.25 -17.06
CA PHE A 232 7.37 -20.87 -16.63
C PHE A 232 8.16 -20.19 -17.75
N SER A 233 7.99 -20.63 -19.00
CA SER A 233 8.70 -20.07 -20.16
C SER A 233 8.36 -18.61 -20.51
N ILE A 234 7.28 -18.06 -19.95
CA ILE A 234 6.86 -16.65 -20.13
C ILE A 234 7.11 -15.78 -18.90
N SER A 235 7.63 -16.38 -17.83
CA SER A 235 7.85 -15.72 -16.53
C SER A 235 9.33 -15.39 -16.28
N GLY A 236 10.19 -15.54 -17.30
CA GLY A 236 11.65 -15.41 -17.22
C GLY A 236 12.20 -14.31 -18.10
#